data_AF-A8N778-F1
#
_entry.id   AF-A8N778-F1
#
_cell.length_a   1.000
_cell.length_b   1.000
_cell.length_c   1.000
_cell.angle_alpha   90.00
_cell.angle_beta   90.00
_cell.angle_gamma   90.00
#
_symmetry.space_group_name_H-M   'P 1'
#
loop_
_entity.id
_entity.type
_entity.pdbx_description
1 polymer ?
#
loop_
_entity_poly.entity_id
_entity_poly.type
_entity_poly.pdbx_seq_one_letter_code
_entity_poly.pdbx_strand_id
1 'polypeptide(L)'
;MDFFDTVLVPGLIAKQALNYTNAACLALWIADYFDMLPLEISCVWNQKLSKVNILYFILKYFPAVHIPSFFLYSFLTSIPPHACKPIFILNTIFVPVIISCAQAVLFLRIHILGQSKRLTIYLIAHYVISIIAIFTLSIVFYTELRVLEFLPHEFFGCGNLIANGDYTSGVYGIVLFNELVMAILNLVLSYRKYVASRSTPLMRIFRRDGTGYFIALAVVSTINILVNRLHPDPQYSFLLAVVQYALHPIFTTRMILHLRQVAMSGGSTNQSISQNLPGRAKTANIRLSALKPKDIVYT
;
A
#
# COMPACT_ATOMS: atom_id res chain seq x y z
N MET A 1 -31.44 -31.51 7.84
CA MET A 1 -31.27 -30.31 8.69
C MET A 1 -29.80 -29.90 8.72
N ASP A 2 -28.88 -30.84 8.84
CA ASP A 2 -27.44 -30.57 8.98
C ASP A 2 -26.78 -29.74 7.86
N PHE A 3 -27.04 -30.00 6.57
CA PHE A 3 -26.39 -29.25 5.48
C PHE A 3 -26.75 -27.76 5.44
N PHE A 4 -28.00 -27.42 5.76
CA PHE A 4 -28.49 -26.06 5.68
C PHE A 4 -27.85 -25.20 6.80
N ASP A 5 -27.84 -25.71 8.02
CA ASP A 5 -27.33 -24.97 9.18
C ASP A 5 -25.80 -24.97 9.26
N THR A 6 -25.12 -26.03 8.82
CA THR A 6 -23.65 -26.15 8.95
C THR A 6 -22.86 -25.59 7.77
N VAL A 7 -23.44 -25.52 6.57
CA VAL A 7 -22.70 -25.13 5.35
C VAL A 7 -23.33 -23.91 4.68
N LEU A 8 -24.66 -23.89 4.52
CA LEU A 8 -25.33 -22.84 3.74
C LEU A 8 -25.34 -21.49 4.50
N VAL A 9 -25.79 -21.49 5.76
CA VAL A 9 -25.89 -20.27 6.57
C VAL A 9 -24.53 -19.59 6.79
N PRO A 10 -23.46 -20.30 7.24
CA PRO A 10 -22.15 -19.68 7.40
C PRO A 10 -21.57 -19.13 6.09
N GLY A 11 -21.79 -19.84 4.97
CA GLY A 11 -21.31 -19.38 3.68
C GLY A 11 -22.02 -18.12 3.18
N LEU A 12 -23.33 -17.99 3.42
CA LEU A 12 -24.08 -16.77 3.10
C LEU A 12 -23.60 -15.58 3.93
N ILE A 13 -23.33 -15.79 5.22
CA ILE A 13 -22.77 -14.77 6.11
C ILE A 13 -21.40 -14.31 5.60
N ALA A 14 -20.51 -15.25 5.25
CA ALA A 14 -19.19 -14.94 4.71
C ALA A 14 -19.29 -14.14 3.40
N LYS A 15 -20.16 -14.56 2.48
CA LYS A 15 -20.42 -13.83 1.22
C LYS A 15 -20.97 -12.43 1.47
N GLN A 16 -21.92 -12.28 2.39
CA GLN A 16 -22.49 -10.99 2.73
C GLN A 16 -21.43 -10.06 3.33
N ALA A 17 -20.58 -10.58 4.23
CA ALA A 17 -19.46 -9.84 4.81
C ALA A 17 -18.44 -9.41 3.74
N LEU A 18 -18.14 -10.26 2.75
CA LEU A 18 -17.29 -9.92 1.62
C LEU A 18 -17.90 -8.79 0.77
N ASN A 19 -19.20 -8.87 0.46
CA ASN A 19 -19.91 -7.84 -0.30
C ASN A 19 -19.90 -6.48 0.40
N TYR A 20 -20.17 -6.45 1.71
CA TYR A 20 -20.09 -5.21 2.50
C TYR A 20 -18.65 -4.69 2.57
N THR A 21 -17.67 -5.57 2.73
CA THR A 21 -16.25 -5.17 2.74
C THR A 21 -15.85 -4.56 1.40
N ASN A 22 -16.24 -5.17 0.28
CA ASN A 22 -16.00 -4.63 -1.06
C ASN A 22 -16.66 -3.26 -1.25
N ALA A 23 -17.92 -3.10 -0.81
CA ALA A 23 -18.61 -1.82 -0.84
C ALA A 23 -17.89 -0.76 0.01
N ALA A 24 -17.44 -1.12 1.21
CA ALA A 24 -16.71 -0.24 2.11
C ALA A 24 -15.34 0.17 1.52
N CYS A 25 -14.59 -0.77 0.93
CA CYS A 25 -13.33 -0.48 0.26
C CYS A 25 -13.52 0.46 -0.94
N LEU A 26 -14.58 0.25 -1.73
CA LEU A 26 -14.93 1.15 -2.84
C LEU A 26 -15.29 2.55 -2.34
N ALA A 27 -16.17 2.65 -1.35
CA ALA A 27 -16.55 3.92 -0.75
C ALA A 27 -15.35 4.66 -0.15
N LEU A 28 -14.47 3.94 0.57
CA LEU A 28 -13.25 4.48 1.15
C LEU A 28 -12.29 5.00 0.08
N TRP A 29 -12.12 4.25 -1.02
CA TRP A 29 -11.28 4.67 -2.14
C TRP A 29 -11.84 5.91 -2.82
N ILE A 30 -13.15 5.97 -3.07
CA ILE A 30 -13.82 7.16 -3.65
C ILE A 30 -13.63 8.37 -2.74
N ALA A 31 -13.86 8.21 -1.45
CA ALA A 31 -13.67 9.28 -0.47
C ALA A 31 -12.20 9.77 -0.44
N ASP A 32 -11.24 8.84 -0.46
CA ASP A 32 -9.81 9.17 -0.53
C ASP A 32 -9.43 9.88 -1.83
N TYR A 33 -10.03 9.48 -2.95
CA TYR A 33 -9.80 10.10 -4.25
C TYR A 33 -10.12 11.59 -4.19
N PHE A 34 -11.32 11.94 -3.75
CA PHE A 34 -11.75 13.35 -3.69
C PHE A 34 -11.04 14.16 -2.61
N ASP A 35 -10.77 13.58 -1.44
CA ASP A 35 -10.05 14.25 -0.34
C ASP A 35 -8.64 14.68 -0.76
N MET A 36 -7.93 13.82 -1.49
CA MET A 36 -6.54 14.07 -1.88
C MET A 36 -6.37 14.83 -3.20
N LEU A 37 -7.44 15.00 -3.99
CA LEU A 37 -7.36 15.63 -5.32
C LEU A 37 -6.78 17.05 -5.31
N PRO A 38 -7.18 17.98 -4.40
CA PRO A 38 -6.61 19.33 -4.38
C PRO A 38 -5.10 19.34 -4.12
N LEU A 39 -4.65 18.44 -3.23
CA LEU A 39 -3.24 18.29 -2.89
C LEU A 39 -2.45 17.64 -4.02
N GLU A 40 -3.05 16.67 -4.71
CA GLU A 40 -2.46 16.04 -5.90
C GLU A 40 -2.19 17.05 -7.01
N ILE A 41 -3.18 17.88 -7.35
CA ILE A 41 -3.04 18.92 -8.39
C ILE A 41 -1.90 19.88 -8.02
N SER A 42 -1.82 20.26 -6.74
CA SER A 42 -0.82 21.20 -6.25
C SER A 42 0.60 20.60 -6.20
N CYS A 43 0.73 19.34 -5.80
CA CYS A 43 2.03 18.72 -5.47
C CYS A 43 2.58 17.74 -6.52
N VAL A 44 1.76 17.26 -7.46
CA VAL A 44 2.15 16.19 -8.39
C VAL A 44 2.13 16.67 -9.83
N TRP A 45 1.06 17.36 -10.25
CA TRP A 45 0.82 17.66 -11.66
C TRP A 45 1.84 18.63 -12.27
N ASN A 46 2.33 19.60 -11.49
CA ASN A 46 3.31 20.58 -11.95
C ASN A 46 4.77 20.13 -11.80
N GLN A 47 5.01 18.87 -11.38
CA GLN A 47 6.37 18.35 -11.14
C GLN A 47 6.87 17.52 -12.33
N LYS A 48 8.19 17.52 -12.55
CA LYS A 48 8.82 16.66 -13.56
C LYS A 48 8.51 15.18 -13.26
N LEU A 49 8.28 14.37 -14.30
CA LEU A 49 8.06 12.94 -14.17
C LEU A 49 9.30 12.24 -13.57
N SER A 50 9.22 11.88 -12.30
CA SER A 50 10.20 11.05 -11.58
C SER A 50 9.68 9.62 -11.40
N LYS A 51 10.53 8.69 -10.98
CA LYS A 51 10.11 7.30 -10.69
C LYS A 51 9.00 7.25 -9.64
N VAL A 52 9.08 8.13 -8.65
CA VAL A 52 8.06 8.29 -7.60
C VAL A 52 6.74 8.81 -8.16
N ASN A 53 6.77 9.74 -9.14
CA ASN A 53 5.54 10.19 -9.82
C ASN A 53 4.87 9.06 -10.60
N ILE A 54 5.64 8.27 -11.34
CA ILE A 54 5.09 7.14 -12.12
C ILE A 54 4.44 6.13 -11.17
N LEU A 55 5.13 5.75 -10.10
CA LEU A 55 4.58 4.85 -9.07
C LEU A 55 3.33 5.44 -8.41
N TYR A 56 3.31 6.75 -8.13
CA TYR A 56 2.13 7.42 -7.59
C TYR A 56 0.92 7.28 -8.53
N PHE A 57 1.09 7.55 -9.83
CA PHE A 57 -0.01 7.42 -10.81
C PHE A 57 -0.51 5.97 -10.91
N ILE A 58 0.40 4.99 -10.94
CA ILE A 58 0.02 3.57 -10.93
C ILE A 58 -0.81 3.26 -9.68
N LEU A 59 -0.33 3.64 -8.50
CA LEU A 59 -1.00 3.34 -7.24
C LEU A 59 -2.34 4.06 -7.07
N LYS A 60 -2.54 5.24 -7.69
CA LYS A 60 -3.81 5.97 -7.57
C LYS A 60 -4.84 5.55 -8.61
N TYR A 61 -4.44 5.48 -9.88
CA TYR A 61 -5.36 5.32 -11.00
C TYR A 61 -5.60 3.85 -11.39
N PHE A 62 -4.65 2.95 -11.10
CA PHE A 62 -4.89 1.53 -11.38
C PHE A 62 -6.00 0.95 -10.47
N PRO A 63 -5.99 1.18 -9.13
CA PRO A 63 -7.10 0.74 -8.28
C PRO A 63 -8.45 1.38 -8.62
N ALA A 64 -8.46 2.55 -9.28
CA ALA A 64 -9.67 3.24 -9.71
C ALA A 64 -10.53 2.39 -10.66
N VAL A 65 -9.88 1.64 -11.54
CA VAL A 65 -10.55 0.74 -12.49
C VAL A 65 -10.81 -0.62 -11.83
N HIS A 66 -9.88 -1.04 -10.98
CA HIS A 66 -9.83 -2.39 -10.45
C HIS A 66 -10.81 -2.66 -9.31
N ILE A 67 -10.92 -1.74 -8.34
CA ILE A 67 -11.83 -1.89 -7.19
C ILE A 67 -13.30 -1.97 -7.64
N PRO A 68 -13.80 -1.12 -8.57
CA PRO A 68 -15.15 -1.28 -9.13
C PRO A 68 -15.36 -2.61 -9.86
N SER A 69 -14.35 -3.09 -10.59
CA SER A 69 -14.42 -4.41 -11.27
C SER A 69 -14.60 -5.55 -10.26
N PHE A 70 -13.84 -5.51 -9.16
CA PHE A 70 -13.95 -6.50 -8.08
C PHE A 70 -15.31 -6.45 -7.38
N PHE A 71 -15.83 -5.24 -7.14
CA PHE A 71 -17.17 -5.02 -6.61
C PHE A 71 -18.23 -5.63 -7.54
N LEU A 72 -18.21 -5.31 -8.84
CA LEU A 72 -19.17 -5.86 -9.80
C LEU A 72 -19.11 -7.39 -9.88
N TYR A 73 -17.91 -7.98 -9.88
CA TYR A 73 -17.74 -9.44 -9.84
C TYR A 73 -18.40 -10.08 -8.62
N SER A 74 -18.30 -9.44 -7.44
CA SER A 74 -18.86 -9.96 -6.18
C SER A 74 -20.40 -9.90 -6.13
N PHE A 75 -21.00 -8.94 -6.83
CA PHE A 75 -22.44 -8.68 -6.80
C PHE A 75 -23.21 -9.35 -7.95
N LEU A 76 -22.60 -9.52 -9.12
CA LEU A 76 -23.28 -10.10 -10.28
C LEU A 76 -23.46 -11.61 -10.13
N THR A 77 -24.72 -12.06 -10.07
CA THR A 77 -25.10 -13.49 -10.04
C THR A 77 -25.29 -14.09 -11.43
N SER A 78 -25.31 -13.27 -12.49
CA SER A 78 -25.55 -13.71 -13.87
C SER A 78 -24.30 -14.24 -14.59
N ILE A 79 -23.15 -14.30 -13.91
CA ILE A 79 -21.88 -14.75 -14.52
C ILE A 79 -21.90 -16.27 -14.65
N PRO A 80 -21.70 -16.85 -15.85
CA PRO A 80 -21.78 -18.28 -16.01
C PRO A 80 -20.66 -19.00 -15.22
N PRO A 81 -20.90 -20.19 -14.64
CA PRO A 81 -19.96 -20.88 -13.74
C PRO A 81 -18.56 -21.09 -14.31
N HIS A 82 -18.46 -21.41 -15.61
CA HIS A 82 -17.19 -21.63 -16.29
C HIS A 82 -16.33 -20.35 -16.40
N ALA A 83 -16.96 -19.17 -16.35
CA ALA A 83 -16.28 -17.88 -16.42
C ALA A 83 -15.85 -17.35 -15.04
N CYS A 84 -16.37 -17.91 -13.93
CA CYS A 84 -16.06 -17.44 -12.58
C CYS A 84 -14.55 -17.50 -12.26
N LYS A 85 -13.92 -18.67 -12.44
CA LYS A 85 -12.48 -18.85 -12.19
C LYS A 85 -11.59 -17.93 -13.03
N PRO A 86 -11.73 -17.85 -14.37
CA PRO A 86 -10.87 -16.97 -15.17
C PRO A 86 -11.10 -15.48 -14.87
N ILE A 87 -12.35 -15.05 -14.64
CA ILE A 87 -12.64 -13.66 -14.26
C ILE A 87 -12.04 -13.34 -12.88
N PHE A 88 -12.11 -14.27 -11.93
CA PHE A 88 -11.48 -14.10 -10.62
C PHE A 88 -9.97 -13.96 -10.72
N ILE A 89 -9.30 -14.80 -11.50
CA ILE A 89 -7.85 -14.72 -11.71
C ILE A 89 -7.49 -13.40 -12.38
N LEU A 90 -8.22 -12.99 -13.43
CA LEU A 90 -8.00 -11.71 -14.11
C LEU A 90 -8.16 -10.53 -13.14
N ASN A 91 -9.14 -10.60 -12.24
CA ASN A 91 -9.32 -9.58 -11.21
C ASN A 91 -8.27 -9.69 -10.10
N THR A 92 -7.71 -10.84 -9.77
CA THR A 92 -6.80 -10.92 -8.61
C THR A 92 -5.32 -10.81 -8.97
N ILE A 93 -4.92 -11.06 -10.22
CA ILE A 93 -3.52 -11.04 -10.65
C ILE A 93 -2.84 -9.67 -10.46
N PHE A 94 -3.62 -8.59 -10.47
CA PHE A 94 -3.10 -7.23 -10.26
C PHE A 94 -2.89 -6.86 -8.79
N VAL A 95 -3.46 -7.62 -7.85
CA VAL A 95 -3.28 -7.39 -6.41
C VAL A 95 -1.80 -7.45 -6.01
N PRO A 96 -1.04 -8.54 -6.29
CA PRO A 96 0.38 -8.59 -5.95
C PRO A 96 1.21 -7.55 -6.68
N VAL A 97 0.82 -7.13 -7.89
CA VAL A 97 1.49 -6.07 -8.66
C VAL A 97 1.40 -4.73 -7.92
N ILE A 98 0.19 -4.32 -7.53
CA ILE A 98 -0.03 -3.04 -6.84
C ILE A 98 0.61 -3.03 -5.45
N ILE A 99 0.52 -4.14 -4.70
CA ILE A 99 1.22 -4.27 -3.42
C ILE A 99 2.73 -4.14 -3.62
N SER A 100 3.30 -4.78 -4.64
CA SER A 100 4.73 -4.66 -4.95
C SER A 100 5.13 -3.24 -5.34
N CYS A 101 4.31 -2.53 -6.12
CA CYS A 101 4.53 -1.10 -6.43
C CYS A 101 4.51 -0.23 -5.17
N ALA A 102 3.58 -0.49 -4.25
CA ALA A 102 3.50 0.22 -2.97
C ALA A 102 4.73 -0.07 -2.11
N GLN A 103 5.19 -1.32 -2.06
CA GLN A 103 6.44 -1.68 -1.40
C GLN A 103 7.64 -0.98 -2.02
N ALA A 104 7.74 -0.92 -3.35
CA ALA A 104 8.84 -0.24 -4.02
C ALA A 104 9.03 1.21 -3.54
N VAL A 105 7.93 1.93 -3.24
CA VAL A 105 7.99 3.27 -2.66
C VAL A 105 8.69 3.28 -1.29
N LEU A 106 8.49 2.26 -0.46
CA LEU A 106 9.17 2.10 0.84
C LEU A 106 10.68 1.94 0.66
N PHE A 107 11.09 1.08 -0.27
CA PHE A 107 12.51 0.83 -0.55
C PHE A 107 13.19 2.07 -1.14
N LEU A 108 12.53 2.74 -2.09
CA LEU A 108 13.03 3.99 -2.69
C LEU A 108 13.23 5.06 -1.63
N ARG A 109 12.30 5.19 -0.69
CA ARG A 109 12.40 6.14 0.41
C ARG A 109 13.65 5.92 1.27
N ILE A 110 13.94 4.67 1.64
CA ILE A 110 15.11 4.34 2.47
C ILE A 110 16.40 4.55 1.67
N HIS A 111 16.40 4.24 0.37
CA HIS A 111 17.52 4.52 -0.51
C HIS A 111 17.88 6.02 -0.52
N ILE A 112 16.89 6.90 -0.64
CA ILE A 112 17.08 8.36 -0.60
C ILE A 112 17.63 8.83 0.75
N LEU A 113 17.19 8.21 1.86
CA LEU A 113 17.61 8.60 3.21
C LEU A 113 19.03 8.15 3.56
N GLY A 114 19.41 6.92 3.17
CA GLY A 114 20.64 6.30 3.64
C GLY A 114 21.86 6.51 2.74
N GLN A 115 21.68 6.87 1.46
CA GLN A 115 22.71 7.23 0.46
C GLN A 115 24.00 6.36 0.42
N SER A 116 23.98 5.15 0.96
CA SER A 116 25.13 4.24 1.03
C SER A 116 25.04 3.18 -0.06
N LYS A 117 26.16 2.90 -0.73
CA LYS A 117 26.25 1.86 -1.77
C LYS A 117 25.90 0.47 -1.21
N ARG A 118 26.38 0.15 -0.01
CA ARG A 118 26.09 -1.13 0.67
C ARG A 118 24.61 -1.28 0.98
N LEU A 119 23.99 -0.22 1.51
CA LEU A 119 22.56 -0.20 1.79
C LEU A 119 21.74 -0.36 0.51
N THR A 120 22.13 0.30 -0.57
CA THR A 120 21.43 0.22 -1.85
C THR A 120 21.46 -1.20 -2.43
N ILE A 121 22.61 -1.87 -2.39
CA ILE A 121 22.74 -3.27 -2.81
C ILE A 121 21.83 -4.18 -1.98
N TYR A 122 21.84 -4.00 -0.65
CA TYR A 122 20.95 -4.74 0.26
C TYR A 122 19.47 -4.51 -0.09
N LEU A 123 19.04 -3.27 -0.29
CA LEU A 123 17.65 -2.92 -0.61
C LEU A 123 17.20 -3.55 -1.94
N ILE A 124 18.04 -3.49 -2.97
CA ILE A 124 17.71 -4.09 -4.28
C ILE A 124 17.63 -5.61 -4.16
N ALA A 125 18.61 -6.25 -3.53
CA ALA A 125 18.61 -7.70 -3.34
C ALA A 125 17.39 -8.17 -2.55
N HIS A 126 17.09 -7.49 -1.43
CA HIS A 126 15.92 -7.78 -0.60
C HIS A 126 14.62 -7.63 -1.39
N TYR A 127 14.44 -6.51 -2.09
CA TYR A 127 13.24 -6.28 -2.91
C TYR A 127 13.04 -7.33 -4.00
N VAL A 128 14.12 -7.70 -4.71
CA VAL A 128 14.07 -8.71 -5.78
C VAL A 128 13.75 -10.10 -5.21
N ILE A 129 14.32 -10.48 -4.06
CA ILE A 129 14.00 -11.75 -3.41
C ILE A 129 12.54 -11.78 -2.97
N SER A 130 12.06 -10.70 -2.33
CA SER A 130 10.67 -10.60 -1.89
C SER A 130 9.68 -10.66 -3.04
N ILE A 131 9.92 -9.94 -4.15
CA ILE A 131 8.99 -9.95 -5.28
C ILE A 131 8.93 -11.34 -5.93
N ILE A 132 10.07 -12.01 -6.12
CA ILE A 132 10.09 -13.38 -6.66
C ILE A 132 9.27 -14.32 -5.77
N ALA A 133 9.45 -14.24 -4.45
CA ALA A 133 8.71 -15.08 -3.51
C ALA A 133 7.20 -14.79 -3.51
N ILE A 134 6.81 -13.50 -3.50
CA ILE A 134 5.39 -13.08 -3.56
C ILE A 134 4.72 -13.60 -4.83
N PHE A 135 5.35 -13.43 -5.99
CA PHE A 135 4.78 -13.86 -7.27
C PHE A 135 4.74 -15.39 -7.38
N THR A 136 5.77 -16.10 -6.90
CA THR A 136 5.78 -17.57 -6.87
C THR A 136 4.63 -18.11 -6.05
N LEU A 137 4.45 -17.62 -4.82
CA LEU A 137 3.35 -18.03 -3.95
C LEU A 137 1.98 -17.67 -4.54
N SER A 138 1.88 -16.51 -5.19
CA SER A 138 0.63 -16.08 -5.86
C SER A 138 0.29 -17.00 -7.05
N ILE A 139 1.28 -17.40 -7.84
CA ILE A 139 1.08 -18.35 -8.96
C ILE A 139 0.59 -19.69 -8.43
N VAL A 140 1.23 -20.24 -7.39
CA VAL A 140 0.82 -21.51 -6.77
C VAL A 140 -0.60 -21.41 -6.21
N PHE A 141 -0.92 -20.28 -5.56
CA PHE A 141 -2.28 -20.00 -5.08
C PHE A 141 -3.31 -20.06 -6.23
N TYR A 142 -3.03 -19.42 -7.37
CA TYR A 142 -3.95 -19.42 -8.51
C TYR A 142 -4.12 -20.81 -9.15
N THR A 143 -3.06 -21.63 -9.15
CA THR A 143 -3.14 -23.02 -9.66
C THR A 143 -4.00 -23.91 -8.77
N GLU A 144 -4.01 -23.68 -7.46
CA GLU A 144 -4.80 -24.44 -6.47
C GLU A 144 -6.24 -23.95 -6.30
N LEU A 145 -6.67 -22.91 -7.03
CA LEU A 145 -8.06 -22.43 -6.98
C LEU A 145 -9.04 -23.50 -7.48
N ARG A 146 -10.04 -23.82 -6.66
CA ARG A 146 -11.12 -24.77 -6.97
C ARG A 146 -12.49 -24.12 -6.78
N VAL A 147 -13.44 -24.52 -7.61
CA VAL A 147 -14.85 -24.11 -7.49
C VAL A 147 -15.58 -25.15 -6.64
N LEU A 148 -16.32 -24.70 -5.63
CA LEU A 148 -17.21 -25.55 -4.85
C LEU A 148 -18.52 -25.75 -5.62
N GLU A 149 -18.63 -26.89 -6.31
CA GLU A 149 -19.78 -27.21 -7.17
C GLU A 149 -21.08 -27.52 -6.40
N PHE A 150 -20.98 -27.86 -5.11
CA PHE A 150 -22.14 -28.21 -4.28
C PHE A 150 -22.94 -27.00 -3.77
N LEU A 151 -22.41 -25.78 -3.89
CA LEU A 151 -23.10 -24.56 -3.46
C LEU A 151 -23.95 -24.01 -4.62
N PRO A 152 -25.26 -23.81 -4.44
CA PRO A 152 -26.13 -23.39 -5.52
C PRO A 152 -25.72 -22.02 -6.06
N HIS A 153 -25.42 -21.97 -7.36
CA HIS A 153 -24.93 -20.76 -8.03
C HIS A 153 -25.93 -19.59 -7.94
N GLU A 154 -27.23 -19.87 -7.86
CA GLU A 154 -28.28 -18.85 -7.73
C GLU A 154 -28.10 -17.96 -6.48
N PHE A 155 -27.63 -18.54 -5.38
CA PHE A 155 -27.43 -17.79 -4.12
C PHE A 155 -26.00 -17.25 -4.00
N PHE A 156 -25.00 -18.00 -4.49
CA PHE A 156 -23.59 -17.69 -4.26
C PHE A 156 -22.89 -17.01 -5.43
N GLY A 157 -23.46 -17.04 -6.64
CA GLY A 157 -22.81 -16.52 -7.85
C GLY A 157 -21.42 -17.14 -8.04
N CYS A 158 -20.42 -16.30 -8.32
CA CYS A 158 -19.02 -16.72 -8.40
C CYS A 158 -18.26 -16.71 -7.06
N GLY A 159 -18.95 -16.59 -5.92
CA GLY A 159 -18.35 -16.57 -4.58
C GLY A 159 -17.86 -17.93 -4.07
N ASN A 160 -18.06 -19.00 -4.84
CA ASN A 160 -17.76 -20.38 -4.44
C ASN A 160 -16.30 -20.81 -4.73
N LEU A 161 -15.35 -19.88 -4.67
CA LEU A 161 -13.93 -20.20 -4.90
C LEU A 161 -13.24 -20.45 -3.57
N ILE A 162 -12.55 -21.59 -3.48
CA ILE A 162 -11.67 -21.90 -2.35
C ILE A 162 -10.26 -22.16 -2.85
N ALA A 163 -9.30 -21.82 -2.00
CA ALA A 163 -7.89 -22.14 -2.17
C ALA A 163 -7.28 -22.33 -0.79
N ASN A 164 -6.08 -22.92 -0.76
CA ASN A 164 -5.32 -23.03 0.48
C ASN A 164 -4.84 -21.63 0.92
N GLY A 165 -5.37 -21.17 2.06
CA GLY A 165 -5.00 -19.89 2.69
C GLY A 165 -3.55 -19.81 3.15
N ASP A 166 -2.81 -20.92 3.18
CA ASP A 166 -1.39 -20.95 3.54
C ASP A 166 -0.53 -20.15 2.54
N TYR A 167 -0.82 -20.24 1.25
CA TYR A 167 -0.07 -19.48 0.24
C TYR A 167 -0.31 -17.98 0.38
N THR A 168 -1.57 -17.58 0.59
CA THR A 168 -1.95 -16.19 0.86
C THR A 168 -1.35 -15.68 2.17
N SER A 169 -1.32 -16.51 3.22
CA SER A 169 -0.63 -16.22 4.48
C SER A 169 0.86 -16.02 4.27
N GLY A 170 1.50 -16.84 3.44
CA GLY A 170 2.91 -16.69 3.07
C GLY A 170 3.18 -15.36 2.37
N VAL A 171 2.34 -14.98 1.41
CA VAL A 171 2.42 -13.67 0.72
C VAL A 171 2.33 -12.53 1.73
N TYR A 172 1.31 -12.53 2.59
CA TYR A 172 1.14 -11.47 3.59
C TYR A 172 2.20 -11.50 4.69
N GLY A 173 2.78 -12.66 5.00
CA GLY A 173 3.93 -12.80 5.88
C GLY A 173 5.18 -12.11 5.32
N ILE A 174 5.46 -12.29 4.03
CA ILE A 174 6.56 -11.58 3.35
C ILE A 174 6.27 -10.07 3.30
N VAL A 175 5.02 -9.69 3.05
CA VAL A 175 4.61 -8.27 3.02
C VAL A 175 4.82 -7.62 4.38
N LEU A 176 4.34 -8.25 5.46
CA LEU A 176 4.54 -7.80 6.83
C LEU A 176 6.02 -7.70 7.18
N PHE A 177 6.82 -8.69 6.82
CA PHE A 177 8.26 -8.66 7.05
C PHE A 177 8.92 -7.46 6.37
N ASN A 178 8.57 -7.19 5.11
CA ASN A 178 9.06 -6.02 4.39
C ASN A 178 8.63 -4.72 5.08
N GLU A 179 7.36 -4.59 5.46
CA GLU A 179 6.84 -3.41 6.16
C GLU A 179 7.60 -3.15 7.46
N LEU A 180 7.82 -4.17 8.29
CA LEU A 180 8.53 -4.05 9.56
C LEU A 180 10.00 -3.68 9.36
N VAL A 181 10.72 -4.36 8.46
CA VAL A 181 12.14 -4.06 8.19
C VAL A 181 12.27 -2.64 7.66
N MET A 182 11.43 -2.24 6.69
CA MET A 182 11.47 -0.89 6.13
C MET A 182 11.07 0.17 7.17
N ALA A 183 10.07 -0.09 8.02
CA ALA A 183 9.67 0.82 9.09
C ALA A 183 10.81 1.02 10.12
N ILE A 184 11.48 -0.06 10.52
CA ILE A 184 12.62 0.00 11.45
C ILE A 184 13.78 0.77 10.81
N LEU A 185 14.16 0.45 9.57
CA LEU A 185 15.24 1.15 8.87
C LEU A 185 14.92 2.65 8.69
N ASN A 186 13.70 2.98 8.30
CA ASN A 186 13.24 4.37 8.17
C ASN A 186 13.33 5.10 9.53
N LEU A 187 12.90 4.47 10.62
CA LEU A 187 12.99 5.05 11.95
C LEU A 187 14.45 5.26 12.40
N VAL A 188 15.31 4.26 12.22
CA VAL A 188 16.72 4.34 12.60
C VAL A 188 17.45 5.42 11.82
N LEU A 189 17.27 5.50 10.50
CA LEU A 189 17.90 6.52 9.66
C LEU A 189 17.39 7.92 9.98
N SER A 190 16.08 8.06 10.18
CA SER A 190 15.47 9.35 10.53
C SER A 190 15.93 9.81 11.91
N TYR A 191 16.04 8.90 12.88
CA TYR A 191 16.58 9.19 14.21
C TYR A 191 18.05 9.59 14.17
N ARG A 192 18.91 8.88 13.41
CA ARG A 192 20.33 9.25 13.25
C ARG A 192 20.47 10.67 12.69
N LYS A 193 19.68 11.01 11.67
CA LYS A 193 19.66 12.36 11.09
C LYS A 193 19.17 13.40 12.08
N TYR A 194 18.19 13.07 12.91
CA TYR A 194 17.71 13.93 13.99
C TYR A 194 18.79 14.23 15.02
N VAL A 195 19.46 13.20 15.55
CA VAL A 195 20.54 13.36 16.53
C VAL A 195 21.66 14.23 15.98
N ALA A 196 22.02 14.05 14.70
CA ALA A 196 23.01 14.89 14.02
C ALA A 196 22.54 16.35 13.84
N SER A 197 21.25 16.60 13.68
CA SER A 197 20.68 17.93 13.39
C SER A 197 20.21 18.71 14.64
N ARG A 198 20.29 18.12 15.84
CA ARG A 198 19.91 18.70 17.16
C ARG A 198 18.53 19.39 17.23
N SER A 199 17.59 19.05 16.34
CA SER A 199 16.38 19.86 16.17
C SER A 199 15.15 18.98 15.92
N THR A 200 14.16 19.08 16.82
CA THR A 200 12.76 18.57 16.80
C THR A 200 12.41 17.27 17.58
N PRO A 201 11.32 17.27 18.38
CA PRO A 201 10.93 16.10 19.18
C PRO A 201 10.52 14.89 18.33
N LEU A 202 10.74 13.68 18.85
CA LEU A 202 10.50 12.38 18.18
C LEU A 202 9.07 12.26 17.59
N MET A 203 8.06 12.71 18.33
CA MET A 203 6.66 12.68 17.87
C MET A 203 6.43 13.53 16.61
N ARG A 204 7.17 14.65 16.48
CA ARG A 204 7.12 15.51 15.28
C ARG A 204 7.76 14.80 14.10
N ILE A 205 8.80 13.99 14.31
CA ILE A 205 9.43 13.16 13.27
C ILE A 205 8.43 12.10 12.78
N PHE A 206 7.82 11.34 13.68
CA PHE A 206 6.82 10.32 13.30
C PHE A 206 5.68 10.89 12.45
N ARG A 207 5.11 12.02 12.87
CA ARG A 207 4.04 12.70 12.12
C ARG A 207 4.54 13.26 10.78
N ARG A 208 5.71 13.90 10.77
CA ARG A 208 6.31 14.48 9.57
C ARG A 208 6.69 13.43 8.54
N ASP A 209 7.10 12.27 9.02
CA ASP A 209 7.64 11.19 8.20
C ASP A 209 6.53 10.21 7.76
N GLY A 210 5.30 10.31 8.26
CA GLY A 210 4.20 9.43 7.81
C GLY A 210 4.40 7.94 8.17
N THR A 211 5.26 7.61 9.13
CA THR A 211 5.55 6.21 9.54
C THR A 211 4.30 5.50 10.09
N GLY A 212 3.32 6.25 10.61
CA GLY A 212 2.05 5.69 11.09
C GLY A 212 1.27 4.91 10.03
N TYR A 213 1.40 5.29 8.75
CA TYR A 213 0.80 4.56 7.64
C TYR A 213 1.35 3.13 7.52
N PHE A 214 2.65 2.93 7.74
CA PHE A 214 3.28 1.60 7.66
C PHE A 214 2.89 0.72 8.85
N ILE A 215 2.73 1.31 10.03
CA ILE A 215 2.25 0.58 11.21
C ILE A 215 0.81 0.10 10.96
N ALA A 216 -0.04 0.95 10.39
CA ALA A 216 -1.41 0.56 10.03
C ALA A 216 -1.42 -0.59 9.00
N LEU A 217 -0.57 -0.54 7.97
CA LEU A 217 -0.44 -1.64 7.02
C LEU A 217 0.05 -2.95 7.68
N ALA A 218 1.04 -2.87 8.57
CA ALA A 218 1.54 -4.04 9.30
C ALA A 218 0.45 -4.68 10.18
N VAL A 219 -0.40 -3.87 10.80
CA VAL A 219 -1.57 -4.38 11.55
C VAL A 219 -2.51 -5.12 10.61
N VAL A 220 -2.87 -4.54 9.46
CA VAL A 220 -3.76 -5.19 8.47
C VAL A 220 -3.16 -6.49 7.94
N SER A 221 -1.86 -6.51 7.62
CA SER A 221 -1.11 -7.71 7.22
C SER A 221 -1.14 -8.80 8.29
N THR A 222 -1.01 -8.41 9.56
CA THR A 222 -1.07 -9.35 10.68
C THR A 222 -2.48 -9.97 10.81
N ILE A 223 -3.54 -9.15 10.72
CA ILE A 223 -4.92 -9.65 10.80
C ILE A 223 -5.21 -10.59 9.62
N ASN A 224 -4.73 -10.28 8.41
CA ASN A 224 -4.83 -11.17 7.24
C ASN A 224 -4.24 -12.56 7.52
N ILE A 225 -3.03 -12.62 8.09
CA ILE A 225 -2.37 -13.88 8.43
C ILE A 225 -3.17 -14.65 9.49
N LEU A 226 -3.65 -13.95 10.54
CA LEU A 226 -4.41 -14.58 11.62
C LEU A 226 -5.73 -15.17 11.10
N VAL A 227 -6.49 -14.44 10.28
CA VAL A 227 -7.74 -14.96 9.70
C VAL A 227 -7.49 -16.16 8.81
N ASN A 228 -6.48 -16.12 7.94
CA ASN A 228 -6.17 -17.23 7.04
C ASN A 228 -5.70 -18.50 7.77
N ARG A 229 -5.09 -18.37 8.97
CA ARG A 229 -4.49 -19.50 9.70
C ARG A 229 -5.36 -20.02 10.84
N LEU A 230 -6.17 -19.17 11.46
CA LEU A 230 -6.96 -19.52 12.64
C LEU A 230 -8.44 -19.74 12.32
N HIS A 231 -8.95 -19.15 11.23
CA HIS A 231 -10.35 -19.31 10.88
C HIS A 231 -10.57 -20.65 10.17
N PRO A 232 -11.52 -21.49 10.63
CA PRO A 232 -11.76 -22.82 10.04
C PRO A 232 -12.33 -22.73 8.61
N ASP A 233 -13.04 -21.65 8.31
CA ASP A 233 -13.67 -21.47 7.00
C ASP A 233 -12.75 -20.75 6.00
N PRO A 234 -12.35 -21.40 4.88
CA PRO A 234 -11.45 -20.82 3.89
C PRO A 234 -12.07 -19.64 3.12
N GLN A 235 -13.39 -19.46 3.20
CA GLN A 235 -14.11 -18.37 2.52
C GLN A 235 -13.76 -16.98 3.06
N TYR A 236 -13.33 -16.87 4.31
CA TYR A 236 -12.91 -15.60 4.91
C TYR A 236 -11.54 -15.13 4.43
N SER A 237 -10.77 -15.99 3.75
CA SER A 237 -9.40 -15.68 3.34
C SER A 237 -9.31 -14.50 2.36
N PHE A 238 -10.39 -14.24 1.62
CA PHE A 238 -10.47 -13.16 0.64
C PHE A 238 -10.93 -11.83 1.24
N LEU A 239 -11.57 -11.85 2.41
CA LEU A 239 -12.23 -10.68 2.98
C LEU A 239 -11.23 -9.62 3.39
N LEU A 240 -10.15 -10.01 4.07
CA LEU A 240 -9.11 -9.05 4.47
C LEU A 240 -8.10 -8.77 3.36
N ALA A 241 -8.04 -9.63 2.34
CA ALA A 241 -7.19 -9.44 1.18
C ALA A 241 -7.58 -8.18 0.40
N VAL A 242 -8.89 -7.94 0.20
CA VAL A 242 -9.39 -6.72 -0.45
C VAL A 242 -9.14 -5.47 0.40
N VAL A 243 -9.27 -5.57 1.73
CA VAL A 243 -8.96 -4.46 2.64
C VAL A 243 -7.49 -4.08 2.52
N GLN A 244 -6.59 -5.06 2.52
CA GLN A 244 -5.17 -4.82 2.34
C GLN A 244 -4.85 -4.22 0.97
N TYR A 245 -5.47 -4.74 -0.09
CA TYR A 245 -5.34 -4.23 -1.44
C TYR A 245 -5.79 -2.77 -1.58
N ALA A 246 -6.88 -2.38 -0.92
CA ALA A 246 -7.38 -1.00 -0.95
C ALA A 246 -6.50 -0.07 -0.11
N LEU A 247 -6.10 -0.48 1.10
CA LEU A 247 -5.36 0.37 2.03
C LEU A 247 -3.90 0.59 1.62
N HIS A 248 -3.22 -0.39 1.02
CA HIS A 248 -1.84 -0.24 0.53
C HIS A 248 -1.64 1.01 -0.34
N PRO A 249 -2.29 1.13 -1.52
CA PRO A 249 -2.14 2.28 -2.38
C PRO A 249 -2.65 3.57 -1.74
N ILE A 250 -3.76 3.54 -0.98
CA ILE A 250 -4.28 4.73 -0.28
C ILE A 250 -3.22 5.28 0.68
N PHE A 251 -2.69 4.45 1.58
CA PHE A 251 -1.72 4.89 2.56
C PHE A 251 -0.38 5.29 1.93
N THR A 252 0.08 4.57 0.90
CA THR A 252 1.30 4.95 0.18
C THR A 252 1.15 6.29 -0.54
N THR A 253 0.04 6.54 -1.24
CA THR A 253 -0.20 7.80 -1.96
C THR A 253 -0.39 8.98 -1.00
N ARG A 254 -1.18 8.81 0.08
CA ARG A 254 -1.31 9.82 1.14
C ARG A 254 0.02 10.19 1.75
N MET A 255 0.88 9.21 2.02
CA MET A 255 2.23 9.48 2.54
C MET A 255 3.05 10.31 1.56
N ILE A 256 3.06 9.97 0.27
CA ILE A 256 3.81 10.72 -0.76
C ILE A 256 3.34 12.19 -0.78
N LEU A 257 2.03 12.41 -0.80
CA LEU A 257 1.46 13.76 -0.81
C LEU A 257 1.78 14.53 0.47
N HIS A 258 1.64 13.90 1.65
CA HIS A 258 1.98 14.52 2.92
C HIS A 258 3.44 14.99 2.96
N LEU A 259 4.38 14.14 2.50
CA LEU A 259 5.79 14.50 2.46
C LEU A 259 6.06 15.69 1.53
N ARG A 260 5.36 15.77 0.39
CA ARG A 260 5.48 16.91 -0.54
C ARG A 260 4.90 18.19 0.05
N GLN A 261 3.75 18.10 0.70
CA GLN A 261 3.11 19.23 1.38
C GLN A 261 4.03 19.82 2.45
N VAL A 262 4.65 18.97 3.26
CA VAL A 262 5.62 19.38 4.28
C VAL A 262 6.84 20.04 3.64
N ALA A 263 7.37 19.48 2.54
CA ALA A 263 8.51 20.05 1.83
C ALA A 263 8.20 21.44 1.25
N MET A 264 7.01 21.64 0.66
CA MET A 264 6.57 22.94 0.14
C MET A 264 6.40 23.96 1.27
N SER A 265 5.73 23.59 2.36
CA SER A 265 5.47 24.49 3.51
C SER A 265 6.78 24.92 4.21
N GLY A 266 7.75 23.99 4.32
CA GLY A 266 9.09 24.30 4.84
C GLY A 266 9.90 25.22 3.91
N GLY A 267 9.73 25.07 2.60
CA GLY A 267 10.36 25.96 1.60
C GLY A 267 9.84 27.39 1.66
N SER A 268 8.51 27.57 1.76
CA SER A 268 7.88 28.89 1.88
C SER A 268 8.26 29.61 3.17
N THR A 269 8.33 28.88 4.29
CA THR A 269 8.73 29.45 5.59
C THR A 269 10.18 29.95 5.55
N ASN A 270 11.10 29.17 4.97
CA ASN A 270 12.51 29.57 4.84
C ASN A 270 12.70 30.77 3.89
N GLN A 271 11.89 30.88 2.83
CA GLN A 271 11.89 32.06 1.96
C GLN A 271 11.36 33.31 2.68
N SER A 272 10.26 33.19 3.45
CA SER A 272 9.72 34.31 4.22
C SER A 272 10.63 34.78 5.35
N ILE A 273 11.41 33.89 5.97
CA ILE A 273 12.41 34.25 6.99
C ILE A 273 13.58 34.99 6.32
N SER A 274 14.06 34.51 5.18
CA SER A 274 15.15 35.17 4.44
C SER A 274 14.77 36.58 3.95
N GLN A 275 13.49 36.80 3.62
CA GLN A 275 12.97 38.12 3.22
C GLN A 275 12.70 39.07 4.39
N ASN A 276 12.49 38.56 5.61
CA ASN A 276 12.20 39.36 6.81
C ASN A 276 13.44 39.66 7.68
N LEU A 277 14.65 39.24 7.29
CA LEU A 277 15.86 39.66 8.01
C LEU A 277 16.18 41.14 7.71
N PRO A 278 16.21 42.03 8.72
CA PRO A 278 16.57 43.44 8.52
C PRO A 278 18.01 43.56 8.01
N GLY A 279 18.21 44.41 7.00
CA GLY A 279 19.39 44.51 6.14
C GLY A 279 20.70 45.00 6.79
N ARG A 280 21.16 44.38 7.89
CA ARG A 280 22.44 44.72 8.55
C ARG A 280 23.45 43.57 8.65
N ALA A 281 23.31 42.53 7.84
CA ALA A 281 24.29 41.43 7.77
C ALA A 281 24.70 41.08 6.32
N LYS A 282 24.93 42.10 5.48
CA LYS A 282 25.47 41.91 4.12
C LYS A 282 27.01 41.84 4.05
N THR A 283 27.72 41.86 5.18
CA THR A 283 29.20 42.00 5.16
C THR A 283 29.93 41.13 6.19
N ALA A 284 29.54 39.87 6.33
CA ALA A 284 30.39 38.85 6.96
C ALA A 284 30.58 37.70 5.97
N ASN A 285 31.49 37.94 5.03
CA ASN A 285 31.94 36.98 4.05
C ASN A 285 32.90 35.98 4.72
N ILE A 286 32.78 34.70 4.37
CA ILE A 286 33.83 33.68 4.15
C ILE A 286 33.43 32.32 4.75
N ARG A 287 33.21 31.35 3.84
CA ARG A 287 32.92 29.91 4.02
C ARG A 287 31.49 29.50 4.41
N LEU A 288 30.54 29.76 3.51
CA LEU A 288 29.33 28.93 3.37
C LEU A 288 28.93 28.75 1.90
N SER A 289 29.93 28.63 1.03
CA SER A 289 29.75 28.16 -0.35
C SER A 289 29.85 26.64 -0.43
N ALA A 290 28.94 25.92 0.23
CA ALA A 290 28.73 24.49 0.01
C ALA A 290 27.43 24.02 0.68
N LEU A 291 26.29 24.53 0.24
CA LEU A 291 25.00 23.82 0.26
C LEU A 291 24.07 24.57 -0.70
N LYS A 292 24.42 24.49 -1.98
CA LYS A 292 23.40 24.65 -3.02
C LYS A 292 22.29 23.64 -2.70
N PRO A 293 21.01 24.02 -2.75
CA PRO A 293 19.94 23.06 -2.96
C PRO A 293 20.02 22.62 -4.44
N LYS A 294 21.08 21.91 -4.79
CA LYS A 294 21.10 21.00 -5.92
C LYS A 294 21.01 19.62 -5.28
N ASP A 295 20.00 18.85 -5.69
CA ASP A 295 19.72 17.47 -5.28
C ASP A 295 18.69 17.28 -4.15
N ILE A 296 17.68 18.15 -4.08
CA ILE A 296 16.30 17.67 -3.87
C ILE A 296 15.63 17.64 -5.23
N VAL A 297 16.23 16.88 -6.15
CA VAL A 297 15.57 16.45 -7.37
C VAL A 297 15.02 15.08 -7.02
N TYR A 298 13.70 14.99 -6.87
CA TYR A 298 13.03 13.70 -6.92
C TYR A 298 13.37 13.05 -8.27
N THR A 299 14.23 12.04 -8.24
CA THR A 299 14.38 11.04 -9.30
C THR A 299 13.73 9.74 -8.88
#